data_AF-A9GHS5-F1
#
_entry.id   AF-A9GHS5-F1
#
_cell.length_a   1.000
_cell.length_b   1.000
_cell.length_c   1.000
_cell.angle_alpha   90.00
_cell.angle_beta   90.00
_cell.angle_gamma   90.00
#
_symmetry.space_group_name_H-M   'P 1'
#
loop_
_entity.id
_entity.type
_entity.pdbx_description
1 polymer ?
#
loop_
_entity_poly.entity_id
_entity_poly.type
_entity_poly.pdbx_seq_one_letter_code
_entity_poly.pdbx_strand_id
1 'polypeptide(L)'
;MHPLLASGASAIAVDFDLTFLAQVVLFSTFVVVLKPLLFDPLLRVFEERERRTDGAKREAREMDERAGELLTRYEAEIEKVRREAGIERERLRAETAKIEAQIMAEARAETARILEDSKAKIAAEVARMRGELSAAQPALAAEIAASMLGREVRQ
;
A
#
# COMPACT_ATOMS: atom_id res chain seq x y z
N MET A 1 82.42 24.16 -70.49
CA MET A 1 82.43 22.89 -71.24
C MET A 1 81.57 21.90 -70.50
N HIS A 2 80.46 21.50 -71.15
CA HIS A 2 79.51 20.42 -70.86
C HIS A 2 78.87 20.23 -69.45
N PRO A 3 77.59 19.78 -69.43
CA PRO A 3 76.59 19.92 -68.38
C PRO A 3 76.30 18.53 -67.75
N LEU A 4 75.04 18.29 -67.32
CA LEU A 4 74.42 16.99 -66.98
C LEU A 4 74.66 16.54 -65.52
N LEU A 5 73.66 16.27 -64.68
CA LEU A 5 72.22 16.05 -64.85
C LEU A 5 71.51 16.55 -63.59
N ALA A 6 70.53 17.44 -63.76
CA ALA A 6 69.41 17.47 -62.85
C ALA A 6 68.77 16.08 -62.89
N SER A 7 68.85 15.38 -61.77
CA SER A 7 68.06 14.20 -61.47
C SER A 7 66.59 14.59 -61.63
N GLY A 8 66.06 14.32 -62.82
CA GLY A 8 64.64 14.42 -63.11
C GLY A 8 63.93 13.41 -62.23
N ALA A 9 63.01 13.90 -61.41
CA ALA A 9 62.02 13.10 -60.72
C ALA A 9 61.45 12.07 -61.71
N SER A 10 61.42 10.79 -61.32
CA SER A 10 60.59 9.80 -61.99
C SER A 10 59.14 10.27 -61.90
N ALA A 11 58.71 11.03 -62.89
CA ALA A 11 57.30 11.16 -63.20
C ALA A 11 56.85 9.74 -63.54
N ILE A 12 56.02 9.18 -62.67
CA ILE A 12 55.27 7.96 -62.97
C ILE A 12 54.39 8.32 -64.16
N ALA A 13 54.86 8.05 -65.37
CA ALA A 13 54.03 8.10 -66.56
C ALA A 13 53.06 6.94 -66.43
N VAL A 14 51.80 7.25 -66.08
CA VAL A 14 50.71 6.27 -66.11
C VAL A 14 50.33 6.12 -67.57
N ASP A 15 51.03 5.23 -68.28
CA ASP A 15 50.57 4.75 -69.57
C ASP A 15 49.38 3.81 -69.34
N PHE A 16 48.24 4.14 -69.95
CA PHE A 16 47.02 3.33 -69.90
C PHE A 16 47.14 2.12 -70.85
N ASP A 17 48.06 1.22 -70.53
CA ASP A 17 48.29 0.00 -71.29
C ASP A 17 47.42 -1.17 -70.81
N LEU A 18 47.36 -2.25 -71.61
CA LEU A 18 46.67 -3.49 -71.26
C LEU A 18 47.06 -4.03 -69.86
N THR A 19 48.31 -3.80 -69.46
CA THR A 19 48.85 -4.14 -68.14
C THR A 19 48.16 -3.38 -67.01
N PHE A 20 47.85 -2.10 -67.20
CA PHE A 20 47.10 -1.30 -66.24
C PHE A 20 45.68 -1.85 -66.06
N LEU A 21 45.01 -2.20 -67.18
CA LEU A 21 43.68 -2.83 -67.12
C LEU A 21 43.73 -4.18 -66.39
N ALA A 22 44.74 -5.02 -66.68
CA ALA A 22 44.94 -6.28 -65.98
C ALA A 22 45.18 -6.08 -64.47
N GLN A 23 45.95 -5.06 -64.08
CA GLN A 23 46.19 -4.71 -62.68
C GLN A 23 44.92 -4.22 -61.96
N VAL A 24 44.07 -3.42 -62.63
CA VAL A 24 42.77 -2.99 -62.09
C VAL A 24 41.82 -4.17 -61.91
N VAL A 25 41.76 -5.09 -62.88
CA VAL A 25 40.94 -6.30 -62.79
C VAL A 25 41.42 -7.20 -61.66
N LEU A 26 42.73 -7.40 -61.53
CA LEU A 26 43.32 -8.19 -60.45
C LEU A 26 43.03 -7.58 -59.08
N PHE A 27 43.26 -6.27 -58.91
CA PHE A 27 42.97 -5.55 -57.68
C PHE A 27 41.49 -5.62 -57.32
N SER A 28 40.60 -5.37 -58.30
CA SER A 28 39.15 -5.44 -58.08
C SER A 28 38.70 -6.84 -57.70
N THR A 29 39.24 -7.88 -58.35
CA THR A 29 38.99 -9.28 -57.98
C THR A 29 39.46 -9.57 -56.55
N PHE A 30 40.64 -9.10 -56.18
CA PHE A 30 41.17 -9.24 -54.82
C PHE A 30 40.27 -8.56 -53.78
N VAL A 31 39.83 -7.32 -54.03
CA VAL A 31 38.95 -6.58 -53.13
C VAL A 31 37.60 -7.31 -52.99
N VAL A 32 37.02 -7.77 -54.09
CA VAL A 32 35.74 -8.50 -54.07
C VAL A 32 35.85 -9.82 -53.31
N VAL A 33 36.98 -10.52 -53.41
CA VAL A 33 37.23 -11.77 -52.67
C VAL A 33 37.53 -11.49 -51.19
N LEU A 34 38.32 -10.46 -50.89
CA LEU A 34 38.78 -10.17 -49.54
C LEU A 34 37.69 -9.52 -48.68
N LYS A 35 36.74 -8.81 -49.30
CA LYS A 35 35.59 -8.18 -48.64
C LYS A 35 34.77 -9.18 -47.80
N PRO A 36 34.22 -10.28 -48.35
CA PRO A 36 33.52 -11.29 -47.56
C PRO A 36 34.46 -12.19 -46.75
N LEU A 37 35.71 -12.39 -47.19
CA LEU A 37 36.64 -13.32 -46.52
C LEU A 37 37.25 -12.73 -45.24
N LEU A 38 37.51 -11.42 -45.21
CA LEU A 38 38.31 -10.80 -44.15
C LEU A 38 37.67 -9.55 -43.55
N PHE A 39 37.19 -8.61 -44.37
CA PHE A 39 36.63 -7.36 -43.86
C PHE A 39 35.29 -7.56 -43.14
N ASP A 40 34.32 -8.22 -43.77
CA ASP A 40 33.01 -8.51 -43.18
C ASP A 40 33.12 -9.29 -41.84
N PRO A 41 33.90 -10.39 -41.71
CA PRO A 41 34.04 -11.09 -40.43
C PRO A 41 34.79 -10.27 -39.37
N LEU A 42 35.78 -9.46 -39.77
CA LEU A 42 36.51 -8.60 -38.84
C LEU A 42 35.60 -7.51 -38.24
N LEU A 43 34.79 -6.85 -39.07
CA LEU A 43 33.80 -5.86 -38.61
C LEU A 43 32.77 -6.49 -37.67
N ARG A 44 32.26 -7.69 -38.00
CA ARG A 44 31.33 -8.41 -37.11
C ARG A 44 31.90 -8.71 -35.73
N VAL A 45 33.20 -9.05 -35.64
CA VAL A 45 33.86 -9.28 -34.34
C VAL A 45 33.99 -7.99 -33.54
N PHE A 46 34.27 -6.86 -34.19
CA PHE A 46 34.30 -5.56 -33.53
C PHE A 46 32.92 -5.14 -33.03
N GLU A 47 31.88 -5.25 -33.87
CA GLU A 47 30.49 -4.99 -33.47
C GLU A 47 30.04 -5.88 -32.32
N GLU A 48 30.38 -7.17 -32.34
CA GLU A 48 30.02 -8.10 -31.26
C GLU A 48 30.75 -7.74 -29.95
N ARG A 49 32.01 -7.31 -30.00
CA ARG A 49 32.75 -6.85 -28.80
C ARG A 49 32.19 -5.56 -28.24
N GLU A 50 31.86 -4.60 -29.10
CA GLU A 50 31.22 -3.34 -28.71
C GLU A 50 29.84 -3.62 -28.11
N ARG A 51 29.03 -4.46 -28.76
CA ARG A 51 27.71 -4.86 -28.25
C ARG A 51 27.80 -5.57 -26.90
N ARG A 52 28.75 -6.51 -26.74
CA ARG A 52 28.93 -7.23 -25.46
C ARG A 52 29.44 -6.34 -24.34
N THR A 53 30.17 -5.28 -24.64
CA THR A 53 30.73 -4.41 -23.61
C THR A 53 29.78 -3.25 -23.31
N ASP A 54 29.44 -2.46 -24.32
CA ASP A 54 28.66 -1.24 -24.16
C ASP A 54 27.16 -1.51 -24.18
N GLY A 55 26.72 -2.56 -24.89
CA GLY A 55 25.34 -3.05 -24.77
C GLY A 55 25.07 -3.60 -23.37
N ALA A 56 25.92 -4.50 -22.86
CA ALA A 56 25.74 -5.05 -21.52
C ALA A 56 25.82 -4.00 -20.42
N LYS A 57 26.71 -3.00 -20.52
CA LYS A 57 26.76 -1.87 -19.58
C LYS A 57 25.50 -1.01 -19.63
N ARG A 58 24.93 -0.78 -20.81
CA ARG A 58 23.67 -0.04 -20.96
C ARG A 58 22.51 -0.83 -20.37
N GLU A 59 22.40 -2.12 -20.68
CA GLU A 59 21.39 -3.00 -20.13
C GLU A 59 21.47 -3.06 -18.59
N ALA A 60 22.67 -3.20 -18.02
CA ALA A 60 22.87 -3.16 -16.57
C ALA A 60 22.40 -1.84 -15.95
N ARG A 61 22.72 -0.69 -16.57
CA ARG A 61 22.25 0.63 -16.10
C ARG A 61 20.73 0.75 -16.16
N GLU A 62 20.11 0.31 -17.25
CA GLU A 62 18.64 0.31 -17.38
C GLU A 62 17.99 -0.60 -16.34
N MET A 63 18.60 -1.75 -16.04
CA MET A 63 18.12 -2.65 -14.99
C MET A 63 18.22 -2.01 -13.60
N ASP A 64 19.33 -1.34 -13.29
CA ASP A 64 19.52 -0.63 -12.02
C ASP A 64 18.54 0.54 -11.88
N GLU A 65 18.33 1.32 -12.94
CA GLU A 65 17.34 2.41 -12.96
C GLU A 65 15.92 1.87 -12.73
N ARG A 66 15.52 0.82 -13.45
CA ARG A 66 14.21 0.17 -13.26
C ARG A 66 14.05 -0.42 -11.85
N ALA A 67 15.10 -1.01 -11.30
CA ALA A 67 15.09 -1.53 -9.94
C ALA A 67 14.92 -0.40 -8.91
N GLY A 68 15.63 0.72 -9.09
CA GLY A 68 15.49 1.91 -8.25
C GLY A 68 14.09 2.53 -8.32
N GLU A 69 13.52 2.64 -9.52
CA GLU A 69 12.14 3.09 -9.71
C GLU A 69 11.14 2.15 -9.03
N LEU A 70 11.30 0.84 -9.20
CA LEU A 70 10.42 -0.15 -8.60
C LEU A 70 10.49 -0.11 -7.07
N LEU A 71 11.69 0.03 -6.50
CA LEU A 71 11.89 0.18 -5.06
C LEU A 71 11.20 1.45 -4.55
N THR A 72 11.40 2.58 -5.22
CA THR A 72 10.77 3.85 -4.85
C THR A 72 9.24 3.75 -4.88
N ARG A 73 8.67 3.13 -5.91
CA ARG A 73 7.22 2.89 -6.02
C ARG A 73 6.73 1.96 -4.92
N TYR A 74 7.47 0.90 -4.62
CA TYR A 74 7.13 -0.05 -3.56
C TYR A 74 7.12 0.63 -2.18
N GLU A 75 8.14 1.40 -1.86
CA GLU A 75 8.21 2.17 -0.61
C GLU A 75 7.07 3.19 -0.49
N ALA A 76 6.77 3.89 -1.59
CA ALA A 76 5.65 4.84 -1.63
C ALA A 76 4.30 4.15 -1.39
N GLU A 77 4.09 2.96 -1.95
CA GLU A 77 2.84 2.20 -1.77
C GLU A 77 2.73 1.65 -0.34
N ILE A 78 3.82 1.15 0.25
CA ILE A 78 3.85 0.75 1.66
C ILE A 78 3.46 1.92 2.57
N GLU A 79 4.06 3.08 2.35
CA GLU A 79 3.77 4.28 3.15
C GLU A 79 2.33 4.77 2.95
N LYS A 80 1.79 4.67 1.73
CA LYS A 80 0.38 4.96 1.45
C LYS A 80 -0.55 4.02 2.21
N VAL A 81 -0.32 2.71 2.12
CA VAL A 81 -1.11 1.69 2.83
C VAL A 81 -1.04 1.91 4.35
N ARG A 82 0.14 2.22 4.90
CA ARG A 82 0.29 2.53 6.34
C ARG A 82 -0.52 3.76 6.76
N ARG A 83 -0.51 4.83 5.95
CA ARG A 83 -1.32 6.03 6.22
C ARG A 83 -2.81 5.71 6.17
N GLU A 84 -3.27 5.02 5.13
CA GLU A 84 -4.67 4.63 4.97
C GLU A 84 -5.13 3.73 6.13
N ALA A 85 -4.33 2.74 6.51
CA ALA A 85 -4.61 1.88 7.66
C ALA A 85 -4.65 2.68 8.98
N GLY A 86 -3.78 3.68 9.14
CA GLY A 86 -3.80 4.58 10.30
C GLY A 86 -5.08 5.40 10.37
N ILE A 87 -5.51 5.97 9.25
CA ILE A 87 -6.76 6.74 9.15
C ILE A 87 -7.96 5.85 9.45
N GLU A 88 -8.04 4.66 8.87
CA GLU A 88 -9.15 3.74 9.10
C GLU A 88 -9.21 3.26 10.55
N ARG A 89 -8.06 2.97 11.17
CA ARG A 89 -8.00 2.62 12.59
C ARG A 89 -8.50 3.75 13.49
N GLU A 90 -8.14 5.00 13.19
CA GLU A 90 -8.60 6.14 13.97
C GLU A 90 -10.11 6.38 13.78
N ARG A 91 -10.60 6.24 12.55
CA ARG A 91 -12.03 6.30 12.23
C ARG A 91 -12.82 5.24 13.02
N LEU A 92 -12.38 3.98 12.99
CA LEU A 92 -13.01 2.89 13.73
C LEU A 92 -12.97 3.10 15.24
N ARG A 93 -11.87 3.63 15.78
CA ARG A 93 -11.77 3.99 17.21
C ARG A 93 -12.77 5.07 17.59
N ALA A 94 -12.87 6.14 16.80
CA ALA A 94 -13.81 7.22 17.05
C ALA A 94 -15.27 6.76 16.93
N GLU A 95 -15.58 5.89 15.95
CA GLU A 95 -16.90 5.29 15.79
C GLU A 95 -17.26 4.37 16.96
N THR A 96 -16.33 3.51 17.37
CA THR A 96 -16.49 2.63 18.54
C THR A 96 -16.73 3.42 19.81
N ALA A 97 -15.96 4.47 20.06
CA ALA A 97 -16.13 5.33 21.23
C ALA A 97 -17.49 6.04 21.25
N LYS A 98 -18.01 6.44 20.07
CA LYS A 98 -19.36 7.01 19.96
C LYS A 98 -20.44 5.98 20.28
N ILE A 99 -20.32 4.78 19.73
CA ILE A 99 -21.28 3.68 19.98
C ILE A 99 -21.26 3.29 21.46
N GLU A 100 -20.08 3.15 22.06
CA GLU A 100 -19.94 2.86 23.48
C GLU A 100 -20.60 3.95 24.35
N ALA A 101 -20.35 5.23 24.03
CA ALA A 101 -20.98 6.34 24.73
C ALA A 101 -22.51 6.32 24.60
N GLN A 102 -23.04 5.97 23.42
CA GLN A 102 -24.50 5.85 23.19
C GLN A 102 -25.09 4.70 24.00
N ILE A 103 -24.49 3.51 23.96
CA ILE A 103 -24.94 2.34 24.73
C ILE A 103 -24.93 2.65 26.23
N MET A 104 -23.86 3.28 26.72
CA MET A 104 -23.76 3.65 28.14
C MET A 104 -24.78 4.72 28.54
N ALA A 105 -25.08 5.67 27.67
CA ALA A 105 -26.11 6.67 27.91
C ALA A 105 -27.52 6.04 27.96
N GLU A 106 -27.82 5.14 27.02
CA GLU A 106 -29.09 4.42 26.96
C GLU A 106 -29.27 3.52 28.19
N ALA A 107 -28.25 2.74 28.56
CA ALA A 107 -28.28 1.90 29.76
C ALA A 107 -28.51 2.72 31.04
N ARG A 108 -27.89 3.90 31.17
CA ARG A 108 -28.11 4.81 32.30
C ARG A 108 -29.53 5.37 32.32
N ALA A 109 -30.06 5.77 31.16
CA ALA A 109 -31.41 6.28 31.04
C ALA A 109 -32.45 5.21 31.42
N GLU A 110 -32.26 3.98 30.95
CA GLU A 110 -33.14 2.85 31.26
C GLU A 110 -33.06 2.48 32.75
N THR A 111 -31.85 2.44 33.32
CA THR A 111 -31.68 2.21 34.76
C THR A 111 -32.38 3.28 35.60
N ALA A 112 -32.28 4.55 35.19
CA ALA A 112 -32.95 5.66 35.87
C ALA A 112 -34.48 5.50 35.83
N ARG A 113 -35.04 5.14 34.67
CA ARG A 113 -36.48 4.84 34.52
C ARG A 113 -36.92 3.69 35.41
N ILE A 114 -36.21 2.56 35.37
CA ILE A 114 -36.51 1.40 36.21
C ILE A 114 -36.51 1.78 37.70
N LEU A 115 -35.54 2.59 38.12
CA LEU A 115 -35.44 3.03 39.51
C LEU A 115 -36.60 3.95 39.92
N GLU A 116 -36.99 4.87 39.04
CA GLU A 116 -38.13 5.77 39.26
C GLU A 116 -39.45 4.98 39.33
N ASP A 117 -39.69 4.08 38.38
CA ASP A 117 -40.86 3.20 38.36
C ASP A 117 -40.92 2.30 39.60
N SER A 118 -39.79 1.75 40.02
CA SER A 118 -39.71 0.91 41.22
C SER A 118 -40.01 1.71 42.48
N LYS A 119 -39.51 2.94 42.60
CA LYS A 119 -39.83 3.84 43.71
C LYS A 119 -41.33 4.17 43.73
N ALA A 120 -41.92 4.47 42.57
CA ALA A 120 -43.36 4.75 42.46
C ALA A 120 -44.21 3.54 42.87
N LYS A 121 -43.84 2.32 42.43
CA LYS A 121 -44.50 1.07 42.83
C LYS A 121 -44.41 0.83 44.34
N ILE A 122 -43.21 0.99 44.93
CA ILE A 122 -43.02 0.84 46.38
C ILE A 122 -43.87 1.85 47.14
N ALA A 123 -43.90 3.12 46.72
CA ALA A 123 -44.71 4.15 47.36
C ALA A 123 -46.21 3.82 47.31
N ALA A 124 -46.70 3.35 46.16
CA ALA A 124 -48.09 2.92 46.00
C ALA A 124 -48.42 1.70 46.90
N GLU A 125 -47.52 0.72 46.96
CA GLU A 125 -47.69 -0.48 47.78
C GLU A 125 -47.71 -0.14 49.28
N VAL A 126 -46.82 0.75 49.73
CA VAL A 126 -46.80 1.24 51.12
C VAL A 126 -48.09 2.01 51.44
N ALA A 127 -48.59 2.83 50.53
CA ALA A 127 -49.86 3.53 50.72
C ALA A 127 -51.04 2.55 50.82
N ARG A 128 -51.09 1.52 49.97
CA ARG A 128 -52.09 0.45 50.00
C ARG A 128 -52.06 -0.31 51.33
N MET A 129 -50.90 -0.81 51.73
CA MET A 129 -50.73 -1.55 53.00
C MET A 129 -51.09 -0.70 54.23
N ARG A 130 -50.76 0.61 54.23
CA ARG A 130 -51.18 1.52 55.31
C ARG A 130 -52.68 1.69 55.38
N GLY A 131 -53.36 1.78 54.23
CA GLY A 131 -54.82 1.84 54.16
C GLY A 131 -55.46 0.56 54.70
N GLU A 132 -54.97 -0.61 54.29
CA GLU A 132 -55.43 -1.91 54.78
C GLU A 132 -55.21 -2.08 56.29
N LEU A 133 -54.04 -1.70 56.79
CA LEU A 133 -53.75 -1.75 58.22
C LEU A 133 -54.64 -0.80 59.04
N SER A 134 -54.90 0.40 58.53
CA SER A 134 -55.81 1.35 59.18
C SER A 134 -57.25 0.83 59.24
N ALA A 135 -57.70 0.12 58.19
CA ALA A 135 -59.01 -0.53 58.17
C ALA A 135 -59.07 -1.75 59.12
N ALA A 136 -57.98 -2.49 59.27
CA ALA A 136 -57.88 -3.65 60.17
C ALA A 136 -57.64 -3.27 61.65
N GLN A 137 -57.21 -2.03 61.91
CA GLN A 137 -56.83 -1.52 63.24
C GLN A 137 -57.92 -1.70 64.32
N PRO A 138 -59.22 -1.42 64.07
CA PRO A 138 -60.27 -1.59 65.08
C PRO A 138 -60.48 -3.06 65.47
N ALA A 139 -60.45 -3.96 64.48
CA ALA A 139 -60.60 -5.40 64.69
C ALA A 139 -59.44 -5.97 65.51
N LEU A 140 -58.20 -5.59 65.15
CA LEU A 140 -56.99 -5.98 65.88
C LEU A 140 -56.98 -5.43 67.31
N ALA A 141 -57.39 -4.17 67.51
CA ALA A 141 -57.48 -3.57 68.84
C ALA A 141 -58.52 -4.29 69.73
N ALA A 142 -59.67 -4.67 69.16
CA ALA A 142 -60.68 -5.44 69.86
C ALA A 142 -60.19 -6.85 70.25
N GLU A 143 -59.45 -7.52 69.36
CA GLU A 143 -58.87 -8.84 69.61
C GLU A 143 -57.81 -8.80 70.74
N ILE A 144 -56.94 -7.78 70.74
CA ILE A 144 -55.95 -7.57 71.80
C ILE A 144 -56.64 -7.26 73.14
N ALA A 145 -57.65 -6.38 73.13
CA ALA A 145 -58.42 -6.05 74.33
C ALA A 145 -59.13 -7.28 74.91
N ALA A 146 -59.75 -8.11 74.06
CA ALA A 146 -60.38 -9.36 74.47
C ALA A 146 -59.36 -10.36 75.08
N SER A 147 -58.17 -10.46 74.51
CA SER A 147 -57.09 -11.33 75.02
C SER A 147 -56.55 -10.86 76.38
N MET A 148 -56.37 -9.55 76.59
CA MET A 148 -55.90 -9.00 77.87
C MET A 148 -56.97 -9.00 78.97
N LEU A 149 -58.25 -8.84 78.63
CA LEU A 149 -59.37 -8.83 79.59
C LEU A 149 -59.88 -10.24 79.93
N GLY A 150 -59.42 -11.29 79.24
CA GLY A 150 -59.79 -12.69 79.49
C GLY A 150 -61.26 -13.03 79.18
N ARG A 151 -61.95 -12.17 78.42
CA ARG A 151 -63.36 -12.31 78.05
C ARG A 151 -63.65 -11.53 76.78
N GLU A 152 -64.43 -12.13 75.88
CA GLU A 152 -64.78 -11.56 74.57
C GLU A 152 -65.48 -10.20 74.73
N VAL A 153 -64.85 -9.14 74.21
CA VAL A 153 -65.47 -7.82 74.12
C VAL A 153 -66.29 -7.79 72.82
N ARG A 154 -67.61 -7.75 72.95
CA ARG A 154 -68.57 -7.86 71.85
C ARG A 154 -69.15 -6.49 71.50
N GLN A 155 -68.90 -6.10 70.24
CA GLN A 155 -69.43 -4.97 69.44
C GLN A 155 -68.92 -3.56 69.76
#